data_AF-A0A358B4D4-F1
#
_entry.id   AF-A0A358B4D4-F1
#
_cell.length_a   1.000
_cell.length_b   1.000
_cell.length_c   1.000
_cell.angle_alpha   90.00
_cell.angle_beta   90.00
_cell.angle_gamma   90.00
#
_symmetry.space_group_name_H-M   'P 1'
#
loop_
_entity.id
_entity.type
_entity.pdbx_description
1 polymer ?
#
loop_
_entity_poly.entity_id
_entity_poly.type
_entity_poly.pdbx_seq_one_letter_code
_entity_poly.pdbx_strand_id
1 'polypeptide(L)'
;MKIYVPRDAAAKALGADAVAAAIETEARRRALDVTVIRNGSRGMIWLEPLVEVETPAGRMAFGPLCVKDVAELFAAGWLEDHPKALGLTADLPWLRGQTRLTFARVGVIDPLNLADFRAHG
;
A
#
# COMPACT_ATOMS: atom_id res chain seq x y z
N MET A 1 -9.23 1.45 -9.79
CA MET A 1 -7.81 1.26 -9.39
C MET A 1 -7.76 0.77 -7.95
N LYS A 2 -6.92 -0.22 -7.63
CA LYS A 2 -6.76 -0.68 -6.24
C LYS A 2 -5.54 -0.02 -5.59
N ILE A 3 -5.74 0.49 -4.39
CA ILE A 3 -4.70 1.07 -3.55
C ILE A 3 -4.72 0.34 -2.22
N TYR A 4 -3.58 -0.16 -1.79
CA TYR A 4 -3.42 -0.90 -0.55
C TYR A 4 -2.83 0.02 0.52
N VAL A 5 -3.52 0.14 1.65
CA VAL A 5 -3.09 0.96 2.79
C VAL A 5 -3.13 0.11 4.05
N PRO A 6 -1.99 -0.18 4.68
CA PRO A 6 -1.95 -1.11 5.80
C PRO A 6 -2.88 -0.72 6.97
N ARG A 7 -3.47 -1.73 7.63
CA ARG A 7 -4.27 -1.59 8.87
C ARG A 7 -3.63 -2.24 10.09
N ASP A 8 -2.38 -2.68 9.94
CA ASP A 8 -1.57 -3.18 11.04
C ASP A 8 -1.41 -2.10 12.14
N ALA A 9 -1.23 -2.52 13.39
CA ALA A 9 -1.13 -1.60 14.52
C ALA A 9 0.04 -0.60 14.37
N ALA A 10 1.20 -1.03 13.86
CA ALA A 10 2.34 -0.16 13.64
C ALA A 10 2.04 0.88 12.54
N ALA A 11 1.41 0.46 11.45
CA ALA A 11 1.01 1.38 10.38
C ALA A 11 -0.04 2.39 10.86
N LYS A 12 -1.03 1.94 11.64
CA LYS A 12 -2.04 2.83 12.25
C LYS A 12 -1.40 3.86 13.19
N ALA A 13 -0.45 3.44 14.03
CA ALA A 13 0.29 4.34 14.92
C ALA A 13 1.07 5.42 14.14
N LEU A 14 1.50 5.11 12.92
CA LEU A 14 2.19 6.03 12.01
C LEU A 14 1.24 6.80 11.06
N GLY A 15 -0.08 6.72 11.27
CA GLY A 15 -1.07 7.54 10.57
C GLY A 15 -1.73 6.90 9.35
N ALA A 16 -1.63 5.58 9.15
CA ALA A 16 -2.19 4.91 7.98
C ALA A 16 -3.71 5.07 7.81
N ASP A 17 -4.48 5.19 8.91
CA ASP A 17 -5.92 5.46 8.84
C ASP A 17 -6.23 6.84 8.25
N ALA A 18 -5.43 7.85 8.62
CA ALA A 18 -5.59 9.20 8.07
C ALA A 18 -5.19 9.25 6.59
N VAL A 19 -4.14 8.50 6.20
CA VAL A 19 -3.74 8.35 4.80
C VAL A 19 -4.82 7.66 3.98
N ALA A 20 -5.41 6.56 4.47
CA ALA A 20 -6.52 5.88 3.80
C ALA A 20 -7.73 6.81 3.58
N ALA A 21 -8.15 7.54 4.63
CA ALA A 21 -9.26 8.49 4.55
C ALA A 21 -8.98 9.64 3.56
N ALA A 22 -7.74 10.13 3.51
CA ALA A 22 -7.32 11.15 2.57
C ALA A 22 -7.34 10.66 1.12
N ILE A 23 -6.88 9.42 0.87
CA ILE A 23 -6.93 8.79 -0.46
C ILE A 23 -8.37 8.65 -0.96
N GLU A 24 -9.27 8.14 -0.11
CA GLU A 24 -10.69 8.01 -0.48
C GLU A 24 -11.33 9.38 -0.77
N THR A 25 -11.02 10.39 0.04
CA THR A 25 -11.53 11.74 -0.13
C THR A 25 -11.04 12.37 -1.43
N GLU A 26 -9.76 12.21 -1.74
CA GLU A 26 -9.17 12.74 -2.96
C GLU A 26 -9.68 12.01 -4.20
N ALA A 27 -9.86 10.68 -4.14
CA ALA A 27 -10.47 9.90 -5.20
C ALA A 27 -11.92 10.36 -5.49
N ARG A 28 -12.74 10.56 -4.45
CA ARG A 28 -14.09 11.11 -4.58
C ARG A 28 -14.07 12.50 -5.19
N ARG A 29 -13.17 13.39 -4.73
CA ARG A 29 -13.03 14.76 -5.24
C ARG A 29 -12.69 14.78 -6.74
N ARG A 30 -11.91 13.81 -7.22
CA ARG A 30 -11.51 13.67 -8.62
C ARG A 30 -12.44 12.79 -9.45
N ALA A 31 -13.53 12.27 -8.87
CA ALA A 31 -14.44 11.30 -9.50
C ALA A 31 -13.71 10.07 -10.08
N LEU A 32 -12.68 9.58 -9.37
CA LEU A 32 -11.92 8.39 -9.75
C LEU A 32 -12.48 7.16 -9.04
N ASP A 33 -12.63 6.06 -9.78
CA ASP A 33 -12.97 4.76 -9.22
C ASP A 33 -11.74 4.14 -8.55
N VAL A 34 -11.63 4.34 -7.24
CA VAL A 34 -10.54 3.83 -6.39
C VAL A 34 -11.11 2.92 -5.31
N THR A 35 -10.58 1.70 -5.23
CA THR A 35 -10.84 0.76 -4.15
C THR A 35 -9.65 0.78 -3.19
N VAL A 36 -9.88 1.24 -1.96
CA VAL A 36 -8.86 1.18 -0.91
C VAL A 36 -8.96 -0.16 -0.18
N ILE A 37 -7.92 -0.98 -0.29
CA ILE A 37 -7.80 -2.27 0.40
C ILE A 37 -6.97 -2.07 1.66
N ARG A 38 -7.51 -2.51 2.79
CA ARG A 38 -6.85 -2.38 4.10
C ARG A 38 -6.07 -3.65 4.44
N ASN A 39 -4.93 -3.86 3.77
CA ASN A 39 -4.06 -5.03 3.95
C ASN A 39 -3.29 -5.01 5.28
N GLY A 40 -2.58 -6.12 5.59
CA GLY A 40 -1.57 -6.11 6.66
C GLY A 40 -0.32 -5.28 6.32
N SER A 41 0.62 -5.14 7.26
CA SER A 41 1.94 -4.58 6.96
C SER A 41 2.82 -5.58 6.21
N ARG A 42 3.70 -5.10 5.33
CA ARG A 42 4.78 -5.89 4.73
C ARG A 42 5.92 -6.21 5.71
N GLY A 43 5.97 -5.54 6.87
CA GLY A 43 7.01 -5.69 7.89
C GLY A 43 8.18 -4.71 7.76
N MET A 44 8.18 -3.85 6.73
CA MET A 44 9.16 -2.77 6.56
C MET A 44 8.70 -1.53 7.35
N ILE A 45 8.71 -1.61 8.68
CA ILE A 45 8.08 -0.60 9.55
C ILE A 45 8.63 0.82 9.34
N TRP A 46 9.90 0.97 8.93
CA TRP A 46 10.49 2.28 8.61
C TRP A 46 9.89 2.96 7.37
N LEU A 47 9.14 2.22 6.54
CA LEU A 47 8.40 2.73 5.39
C LEU A 47 6.90 2.90 5.67
N GLU A 48 6.42 2.53 6.86
CA GLU A 48 5.01 2.68 7.18
C GLU A 48 4.65 4.15 7.45
N PRO A 49 3.50 4.66 6.97
CA PRO A 49 2.51 4.01 6.10
C PRO A 49 3.06 3.74 4.69
N LEU A 50 3.13 2.45 4.33
CA LEU A 50 3.60 1.97 3.03
C LEU A 50 2.38 1.73 2.16
N VAL A 51 2.08 2.67 1.27
CA VAL A 51 0.97 2.55 0.34
C VAL A 51 1.44 1.84 -0.91
N GLU A 52 0.65 0.90 -1.41
CA GLU A 52 0.94 0.22 -2.67
C GLU A 52 -0.19 0.45 -3.68
N VAL A 53 0.15 0.67 -4.96
CA VAL A 53 -0.82 0.80 -6.05
C VAL A 53 -0.72 -0.40 -6.97
N GLU A 54 -1.86 -1.00 -7.32
CA GLU A 54 -1.92 -2.09 -8.30
C GLU A 54 -1.66 -1.58 -9.72
N THR A 55 -0.65 -2.14 -10.38
CA THR A 55 -0.31 -1.85 -11.78
C THR A 55 -0.14 -3.16 -12.57
N PRO A 56 -0.08 -3.12 -13.91
CA PRO A 56 0.20 -4.31 -14.72
C PRO A 56 1.54 -5.00 -14.41
N ALA A 57 2.54 -4.25 -13.91
CA ALA A 57 3.85 -4.78 -13.55
C ALA A 57 3.88 -5.37 -12.12
N GLY A 58 2.81 -5.19 -11.35
CA GLY A 58 2.73 -5.55 -9.93
C GLY A 58 2.41 -4.34 -9.04
N ARG A 59 2.64 -4.49 -7.74
CA ARG A 59 2.33 -3.44 -6.75
C ARG A 59 3.49 -2.45 -6.62
N MET A 60 3.25 -1.21 -7.02
CA MET A 60 4.19 -0.09 -6.88
C MET A 60 4.12 0.47 -5.46
N ALA A 61 5.26 0.57 -4.77
CA ALA A 61 5.33 1.01 -3.38
C ALA A 61 5.63 2.51 -3.24
N PHE A 62 4.97 3.14 -2.27
CA PHE A 62 5.17 4.52 -1.87
C PHE A 62 5.26 4.63 -0.35
N GLY A 63 6.33 5.20 0.20
CA GLY A 63 6.45 5.33 1.65
C GLY A 63 7.74 5.98 2.14
N PRO A 64 7.77 6.45 3.40
CA PRO A 64 6.63 6.55 4.32
C PRO A 64 5.71 7.72 3.94
N LEU A 65 4.41 7.46 3.79
CA LEU A 65 3.43 8.48 3.41
C LEU A 65 2.77 9.15 4.62
N CYS A 66 2.40 10.41 4.44
CA CYS A 66 1.51 11.13 5.31
C CYS A 66 0.43 11.84 4.49
N VAL A 67 -0.58 12.40 5.17
CA VAL A 67 -1.78 12.96 4.51
C VAL A 67 -1.45 14.02 3.45
N LYS A 68 -0.43 14.86 3.68
CA LYS A 68 -0.03 15.92 2.74
C LYS A 68 0.49 15.39 1.40
N ASP A 69 1.04 14.17 1.37
CA ASP A 69 1.60 13.59 0.14
C ASP A 69 0.50 13.08 -0.81
N VAL A 70 -0.73 12.86 -0.30
CA VAL A 70 -1.80 12.22 -1.07
C VAL A 70 -2.19 13.07 -2.28
N ALA A 71 -2.40 14.37 -2.10
CA ALA A 71 -2.81 15.24 -3.21
C ALA A 71 -1.74 15.29 -4.32
N GLU A 72 -0.46 15.29 -3.94
CA GLU A 72 0.68 15.27 -4.86
C GLU A 72 0.75 13.95 -5.62
N LEU A 73 0.58 12.80 -4.95
CA LEU A 73 0.57 11.48 -5.59
C LEU A 73 -0.55 11.33 -6.62
N PHE A 74 -1.75 11.83 -6.32
CA PHE A 74 -2.83 11.84 -7.31
C PHE A 74 -2.56 12.82 -8.46
N ALA A 75 -1.87 13.95 -8.23
CA ALA A 75 -1.48 14.88 -9.29
C ALA A 75 -0.37 14.29 -10.19
N ALA A 76 0.57 13.58 -9.60
CA ALA A 76 1.61 12.84 -10.29
C ALA A 76 1.10 11.55 -10.94
N GLY A 77 -0.14 11.12 -10.70
CA GLY A 77 -0.69 9.88 -11.28
C GLY A 77 -0.03 8.60 -10.77
N TRP A 78 0.53 8.61 -9.55
CA TRP A 78 1.19 7.46 -8.93
C TRP A 78 2.37 6.90 -9.75
N LEU A 79 3.25 7.78 -10.22
CA LEU A 79 4.42 7.45 -11.04
C LEU A 79 5.69 7.17 -10.22
N GLU A 80 6.66 6.50 -10.86
CA GLU A 80 7.95 6.12 -10.28
C GLU A 80 8.91 7.29 -10.02
N ASP A 81 8.66 8.47 -10.61
CA ASP A 81 9.48 9.67 -10.46
C ASP A 81 9.12 10.50 -9.21
N HIS A 82 8.10 10.10 -8.46
CA HIS A 82 7.74 10.74 -7.20
C HIS A 82 8.83 10.54 -6.13
N PRO A 83 9.18 11.54 -5.29
CA PRO A 83 10.27 11.41 -4.30
C PRO A 83 10.11 10.28 -3.27
N LYS A 84 8.87 9.81 -3.09
CA LYS A 84 8.53 8.68 -2.20
C LYS A 84 8.20 7.38 -2.94
N ALA A 85 8.37 7.33 -4.26
CA ALA A 85 8.26 6.09 -5.02
C ALA A 85 9.44 5.18 -4.71
N LEU A 86 9.16 3.90 -4.51
CA LEU A 86 10.14 2.89 -4.11
C LEU A 86 10.34 1.79 -5.16
N GLY A 87 9.55 1.81 -6.25
CA GLY A 87 9.53 0.74 -7.25
C GLY A 87 8.58 -0.40 -6.88
N LEU A 88 8.74 -1.52 -7.60
CA LEU A 88 7.95 -2.73 -7.33
C LEU A 88 8.21 -3.22 -5.91
N THR A 89 7.15 -3.36 -5.12
CA THR A 89 7.24 -3.74 -3.70
C THR A 89 7.97 -5.07 -3.53
N ALA A 90 7.70 -6.05 -4.40
CA ALA A 90 8.34 -7.36 -4.39
C ALA A 90 9.85 -7.31 -4.68
N ASP A 91 10.31 -6.23 -5.31
CA ASP A 91 11.70 -6.07 -5.73
C ASP A 91 12.56 -5.34 -4.70
N LEU A 92 11.93 -4.73 -3.68
CA LEU A 92 12.62 -4.06 -2.59
C LEU A 92 13.62 -5.02 -1.94
N PRO A 93 14.93 -4.68 -1.86
CA PRO A 93 15.97 -5.63 -1.49
C PRO A 93 15.73 -6.36 -0.17
N TRP A 94 15.21 -5.64 0.83
CA TRP A 94 14.90 -6.24 2.14
C TRP A 94 13.77 -7.28 2.07
N LEU A 95 12.75 -7.04 1.25
CA LEU A 95 11.64 -7.98 1.07
C LEU A 95 12.06 -9.16 0.20
N ARG A 96 12.76 -8.88 -0.93
CA ARG A 96 13.26 -9.88 -1.87
C ARG A 96 14.26 -10.85 -1.22
N GLY A 97 15.06 -10.38 -0.28
CA GLY A 97 16.06 -11.18 0.43
C GLY A 97 15.50 -12.20 1.43
N GLN A 98 14.18 -12.32 1.58
CA GLN A 98 13.55 -13.20 2.57
C GLN A 98 12.98 -14.49 1.96
N THR A 99 12.94 -15.54 2.76
CA THR A 99 12.14 -16.75 2.49
C THR A 99 10.89 -16.74 3.37
N ARG A 100 9.80 -16.13 2.88
CA ARG A 100 8.56 -15.94 3.66
C ARG A 100 7.61 -17.13 3.54
N LEU A 101 7.94 -18.27 4.15
CA LEU A 101 7.03 -19.44 4.17
C LEU A 101 5.77 -19.15 4.99
N THR A 102 5.93 -18.90 6.29
CA THR A 102 4.82 -18.59 7.21
C THR A 102 4.16 -17.24 6.90
N PHE A 103 4.97 -16.27 6.46
CA PHE A 103 4.55 -14.88 6.24
C PHE A 103 4.19 -14.57 4.78
N ALA A 104 3.96 -15.60 3.95
CA ALA A 104 3.72 -15.48 2.51
C ALA A 104 2.57 -14.50 2.17
N ARG A 105 1.51 -14.50 2.97
CA ARG A 105 0.31 -13.66 2.78
C ARG A 105 0.37 -12.32 3.51
N VAL A 106 1.24 -12.18 4.51
CA VAL A 106 1.25 -11.03 5.42
C VAL A 106 1.65 -9.77 4.65
N GLY A 107 0.73 -8.81 4.59
CA GLY A 107 0.87 -7.58 3.83
C GLY A 107 0.48 -7.67 2.35
N VAL A 108 0.15 -8.85 1.84
CA VAL A 108 -0.35 -9.03 0.47
C VAL A 108 -1.87 -8.84 0.44
N ILE A 109 -2.59 -9.59 1.27
CA ILE A 109 -4.06 -9.70 1.21
C ILE A 109 -4.78 -8.73 2.16
N ASP A 110 -6.08 -8.54 1.95
CA ASP A 110 -6.95 -8.08 3.04
C ASP A 110 -7.05 -9.19 4.10
N PRO A 111 -6.64 -8.93 5.35
CA PRO A 111 -6.63 -9.95 6.41
C PRO A 111 -8.03 -10.48 6.77
N LEU A 112 -9.11 -9.80 6.38
CA LEU A 112 -10.49 -10.22 6.67
C LEU A 112 -11.23 -10.77 5.43
N ASN A 113 -10.56 -10.88 4.29
CA ASN A 113 -11.16 -11.39 3.06
C ASN A 113 -10.87 -12.90 2.89
N LEU A 114 -11.92 -13.71 3.04
CA LEU A 114 -11.83 -15.17 2.88
C LEU A 114 -11.48 -15.61 1.45
N ALA A 115 -11.89 -14.85 0.43
CA ALA A 115 -11.56 -15.16 -0.95
C ALA A 115 -10.07 -14.92 -1.21
N ASP A 116 -9.52 -13.80 -0.72
CA ASP A 116 -8.09 -13.51 -0.81
C ASP A 116 -7.27 -14.57 -0.08
N PHE A 117 -7.71 -14.98 1.12
CA PHE A 117 -7.06 -16.03 1.89
C PHE A 117 -6.97 -17.32 1.07
N ARG A 118 -8.09 -17.83 0.56
CA ARG A 118 -8.12 -19.06 -0.26
C ARG A 118 -7.28 -18.98 -1.54
N ALA A 119 -7.26 -17.81 -2.18
CA ALA A 119 -6.50 -17.61 -3.42
C ALA A 119 -4.97 -17.66 -3.19
N HIS A 120 -4.50 -17.52 -1.95
CA HIS A 120 -3.07 -17.46 -1.60
C HIS A 120 -2.63 -18.62 -0.69
N GLY A 121 -3.33 -19.76 -0.76
CA GLY A 121 -3.04 -21.01 -0.03
C GLY A 121 -3.25 -20.92 1.47
#